data_AF-W4L9T5-F1
#
_entry.id   AF-W4L9T5-F1
#
_cell.length_a   1.000
_cell.length_b   1.000
_cell.length_c   1.000
_cell.angle_alpha   90.00
_cell.angle_beta   90.00
_cell.angle_gamma   90.00
#
_symmetry.space_group_name_H-M   'P 1'
#
loop_
_entity.id
_entity.type
_entity.pdbx_description
1 polymer ?
#
loop_
_entity_poly.entity_id
_entity_poly.type
_entity_poly.pdbx_seq_one_letter_code
_entity_poly.pdbx_strand_id
1 'polypeptide(L)' 'MSVSIKPRKTDLGWVIEIPVEMAQAIGVAEGSIAVLHVKDGQLNTEILPPPSPELKTAAQRIHAKHKKAFEEMKRLGD' A
#
# COMPACT_ATOMS: atom_id res chain seq x y z
N MET A 1 -12.70 12.40 -15.82
CA MET A 1 -11.96 11.15 -16.10
C MET A 1 -12.23 10.20 -14.96
N SER A 2 -12.74 8.99 -15.20
CA SER A 2 -12.94 8.00 -14.13
C SER A 2 -11.61 7.35 -13.80
N VAL A 3 -11.13 7.55 -12.58
CA VAL A 3 -9.95 6.85 -12.07
C VAL A 3 -10.39 5.44 -11.67
N SER A 4 -9.88 4.42 -12.35
CA SER A 4 -10.12 3.03 -11.99
C SER A 4 -9.17 2.63 -10.86
N ILE A 5 -9.73 2.39 -9.68
CA ILE A 5 -8.98 1.89 -8.52
C ILE A 5 -8.92 0.36 -8.63
N LYS A 6 -7.72 -0.20 -8.69
CA LYS A 6 -7.50 -1.66 -8.72
C LYS A 6 -7.07 -2.15 -7.35
N PRO A 7 -7.89 -2.97 -6.66
CA PRO A 7 -7.46 -3.61 -5.42
C PRO A 7 -6.26 -4.53 -5.66
N ARG A 8 -5.29 -4.50 -4.75
CA ARG A 8 -4.16 -5.43 -4.76
C ARG A 8 -4.47 -6.61 -3.85
N LYS A 9 -4.48 -7.83 -4.39
CA LYS A 9 -4.65 -9.06 -3.61
C LYS A 9 -3.39 -9.34 -2.78
N THR A 10 -3.59 -9.74 -1.53
CA THR A 10 -2.58 -10.20 -0.57
C THR A 10 -3.09 -11.46 0.12
N ASP A 11 -2.26 -12.10 0.95
CA ASP A 11 -2.67 -13.28 1.74
C ASP A 11 -3.73 -12.95 2.80
N LEU A 12 -3.81 -11.68 3.20
CA LEU A 12 -4.75 -11.20 4.22
C LEU A 12 -6.04 -10.62 3.62
N GLY A 13 -6.11 -10.41 2.30
CA GLY A 13 -7.29 -9.85 1.65
C GLY A 13 -6.96 -8.97 0.45
N TRP A 14 -7.70 -7.89 0.27
CA TRP A 14 -7.43 -6.87 -0.74
C TRP A 14 -7.03 -5.55 -0.11
N VAL A 15 -5.95 -4.96 -0.59
CA VAL A 15 -5.48 -3.64 -0.19
C VAL A 15 -5.86 -2.63 -1.26
N ILE A 16 -6.44 -1.50 -0.83
CA ILE A 16 -6.89 -0.42 -1.69
C ILE A 16 -6.32 0.90 -1.16
N GLU A 17 -5.73 1.69 -2.05
CA GLU A 17 -5.37 3.08 -1.73
C GLU A 17 -6.65 3.91 -1.65
N ILE A 18 -6.84 4.62 -0.53
CA ILE A 18 -8.01 5.49 -0.36
C ILE A 18 -7.76 6.78 -1.13
N PRO A 19 -8.61 7.13 -2.11
CA PRO A 19 -8.50 8.42 -2.81
C PRO A 19 -8.61 9.59 -1.84
N VAL A 20 -7.96 10.71 -2.18
CA VAL A 20 -7.93 11.90 -1.31
C VAL A 20 -9.33 12.41 -1.01
N GLU A 21 -10.23 12.45 -2.01
CA GLU A 21 -11.61 12.87 -1.85
C GLU A 21 -12.39 11.98 -0.86
N MET A 22 -12.09 10.68 -0.84
CA MET A 22 -12.73 9.74 0.07
C MET A 22 -12.13 9.84 1.47
N ALA A 23 -10.81 10.00 1.58
CA ALA A 23 -10.12 10.18 2.85
C ALA A 23 -10.66 11.41 3.60
N GLN A 24 -10.86 12.52 2.88
CA GLN A 24 -11.49 13.73 3.41
C GLN A 24 -12.95 13.48 3.84
N ALA A 25 -13.73 12.78 3.03
CA ALA A 25 -15.13 12.48 3.33
C ALA A 25 -15.33 11.60 4.57
N ILE A 26 -14.41 10.66 4.83
CA ILE A 26 -14.48 9.74 5.98
C ILE A 26 -13.61 10.18 7.17
N GLY A 27 -12.94 11.33 7.07
CA GLY A 27 -12.16 11.92 8.16
C GLY A 27 -10.87 11.16 8.51
N VAL A 28 -10.20 10.56 7.52
CA VAL A 28 -8.91 9.86 7.72
C VAL A 28 -7.78 10.60 7.01
N ALA A 29 -6.54 10.31 7.42
CA ALA A 29 -5.37 10.97 6.86
C ALA A 29 -5.14 10.60 5.38
N GLU A 30 -4.65 11.55 4.58
CA GLU A 30 -4.25 11.29 3.20
C GLU A 30 -3.13 10.25 3.13
N GLY A 31 -3.23 9.32 2.17
CA GLY A 31 -2.33 8.17 2.07
C GLY A 31 -2.66 7.03 3.02
N SER A 32 -3.82 7.07 3.70
CA SER A 32 -4.39 5.89 4.35
C SER A 32 -4.75 4.82 3.31
N ILE A 33 -4.75 3.56 3.75
CA ILE A 33 -5.13 2.42 2.92
C ILE A 33 -6.29 1.66 3.57
N ALA A 34 -7.16 1.09 2.76
CA ALA A 34 -8.22 0.19 3.20
C ALA A 34 -7.81 -1.26 2.96
N VAL A 35 -7.96 -2.10 3.98
CA VAL A 35 -7.77 -3.54 3.90
C VAL A 35 -9.13 -4.21 3.97
N LEU A 36 -9.54 -4.83 2.87
CA LEU A 36 -10.74 -5.65 2.78
C LEU A 36 -10.37 -7.10 3.08
N HIS A 37 -10.95 -7.68 4.12
CA HIS A 37 -10.67 -9.07 4.49
C HIS A 37 -11.95 -9.80 4.92
N VAL A 38 -11.98 -11.11 4.70
CA VAL A 38 -13.12 -11.94 5.14
C VAL A 38 -12.86 -12.41 6.56
N LYS A 39 -13.78 -12.11 7.47
CA LYS A 39 -13.75 -12.60 8.85
C LYS A 39 -15.17 -12.96 9.26
N ASP A 40 -15.34 -14.14 9.87
CA ASP A 40 -16.63 -14.67 10.31
C ASP A 40 -17.71 -14.69 9.20
N GLY A 41 -17.29 -15.00 7.97
CA GLY A 41 -18.16 -15.05 6.79
C GLY A 41 -18.58 -13.68 6.25
N GLN A 42 -18.07 -12.58 6.81
CA GLN A 42 -18.38 -11.22 6.39
C GLN A 42 -17.16 -10.52 5.79
N LEU A 43 -17.41 -9.66 4.80
CA LEU A 43 -16.39 -8.76 4.26
C LEU A 43 -16.23 -7.57 5.20
N ASN A 44 -15.08 -7.49 5.86
CA ASN A 44 -14.72 -6.40 6.76
C ASN A 44 -13.73 -5.44 6.09
N THR A 45 -13.75 -4.20 6.55
CA THR A 45 -12.85 -3.14 6.10
C THR A 45 -12.09 -2.59 7.30
N GLU A 46 -10.77 -2.59 7.23
CA GLU A 46 -9.90 -1.93 8.19
C GLU A 46 -9.16 -0.78 7.51
N ILE A 47 -9.14 0.40 8.13
CA ILE A 47 -8.41 1.56 7.61
C ILE A 47 -7.11 1.68 8.38
N LEU A 48 -6.00 1.60 7.65
CA LEU A 48 -4.67 1.79 8.21
C LEU A 48 -4.19 3.22 7.92
N PRO A 49 -3.60 3.91 8.91
CA PRO A 49 -3.05 5.24 8.72
C PRO A 49 -1.88 5.19 7.72
N PRO A 50 -1.52 6.35 7.14
CA PRO A 50 -0.33 6.43 6.30
C PRO A 50 0.91 5.99 7.09
N PRO A 51 1.88 5.34 6.42
CA PRO A 51 3.11 4.90 7.07
C PRO A 51 3.85 6.09 7.69
N SER A 52 4.36 5.89 8.91
CA SER A 52 5.08 6.94 9.62
C SER A 52 6.31 7.42 8.84
N PRO A 53 6.74 8.68 9.05
CA PRO A 53 7.94 9.21 8.39
C PRO A 53 9.17 8.33 8.60
N GLU A 54 9.35 7.79 9.80
CA GLU A 54 10.43 6.87 10.16
C GLU A 54 10.41 5.60 9.30
N LEU A 55 9.22 5.01 9.10
CA LEU A 55 9.04 3.82 8.27
C LEU A 55 9.35 4.13 6.80
N LYS A 56 8.94 5.30 6.31
CA LYS A 56 9.27 5.76 4.95
C LYS A 56 10.77 5.91 4.77
N THR A 57 11.46 6.55 5.73
CA THR A 57 12.92 6.72 5.70
C THR A 57 13.64 5.38 5.77
N ALA A 58 13.19 4.47 6.63
CA ALA A 58 13.76 3.13 6.74
C ALA A 58 13.61 2.34 5.42
N ALA A 59 12.41 2.36 4.82
CA ALA A 59 12.14 1.72 3.53
C ALA A 59 13.01 2.31 2.41
N GLN A 60 13.13 3.64 2.34
CA GLN A 60 14.01 4.32 1.37
C GLN A 60 15.48 3.93 1.55
N ARG A 61 15.96 3.85 2.80
CA ARG A 61 17.33 3.43 3.10
C ARG A 61 17.60 2.00 2.66
N ILE A 62 16.67 1.08 2.94
CA ILE A 62 16.76 -0.32 2.50
C ILE A 62 16.78 -0.38 0.97
N HIS A 63 15.86 0.30 0.31
CA HIS A 63 15.81 0.37 -1.15
C HIS A 63 17.13 0.91 -1.74
N ALA A 64 17.66 2.02 -1.22
CA ALA A 64 18.92 2.60 -1.67
C ALA A 64 20.11 1.65 -1.48
N LYS A 65 20.17 0.93 -0.36
CA LYS A 65 21.23 -0.06 -0.07
C LYS A 65 21.22 -1.21 -1.08
N HIS A 66 20.05 -1.67 -1.49
CA HIS A 66 19.91 -2.85 -2.34
C HIS A 66 19.73 -2.53 -3.83
N LYS A 67 19.52 -1.26 -4.20
CA LYS A 67 19.27 -0.83 -5.58
C LYS A 67 20.33 -1.33 -6.57
N LYS A 68 21.61 -1.18 -6.26
CA LYS A 68 22.70 -1.63 -7.16
C LYS A 68 22.70 -3.14 -7.37
N ALA A 69 22.44 -3.92 -6.33
CA ALA A 69 22.36 -5.38 -6.44
C ALA A 69 21.16 -5.80 -7.28
N PHE A 70 20.02 -5.12 -7.11
CA PHE A 70 18.80 -5.40 -7.86
C PHE A 70 18.94 -5.05 -9.36
N GLU A 71 19.57 -3.92 -9.69
CA GLU A 71 19.85 -3.54 -11.08
C GLU A 71 20.84 -4.50 -11.75
N GLU A 72 21.83 -5.00 -11.02
CA GLU A 72 22.79 -5.98 -11.55
C GLU A 72 22.15 -7.35 -11.78
N MET A 73 21.29 -7.82 -10.87
CA MET A 73 20.51 -9.06 -11.07
C MET A 73 19.59 -8.94 -12.30
N LYS A 74 18.88 -7.82 -12.42
CA LYS A 74 18.03 -7.53 -13.59
C LYS A 74 18.82 -7.48 -14.90
N ARG A 75 20.07 -6.98 -14.88
CA ARG A 75 20.97 -6.98 -16.05
C ARG A 75 21.38 -8.39 -16.47
N LEU A 76 21.55 -9.29 -15.50
CA LEU A 76 21.95 -10.68 -15.72
C LEU A 76 20.79 -11.57 -16.20
N GLY A 77 19.56 -11.06 -16.23
CA GLY A 77 18.38 -11.76 -16.74
C GLY A 77 17.64 -12.60 -15.71
N ASP A 78 17.93 -12.39 -14.43
CA ASP A 78 17.17 -12.92 -13.28
C ASP A 78 16.03 -11.96 -12.88
#